data_AF-A0A1F6RCR4-F1
#
_entry.id   AF-A0A1F6RCR4-F1
#
_cell.length_a   1.000
_cell.length_b   1.000
_cell.length_c   1.000
_cell.angle_alpha   90.00
_cell.angle_beta   90.00
_cell.angle_gamma   90.00
#
_symmetry.space_group_name_H-M   'P 1'
#
loop_
_entity.id
_entity.type
_entity.pdbx_description
1 polymer ?
#
loop_
_entity_poly.entity_id
_entity_poly.type
_entity_poly.pdbx_seq_one_letter_code
_entity_poly.pdbx_strand_id
1 'polypeptide(L)'
;MPEKTEEKIIKYLRAKGQVSGKELFDHFEISDRAIRKQLKKLFEKELIYKVGRPPKVFYSIKESNKEEESKAIIEKGNEEIINEKFLIITPSGEEKEGIEGFKYWCKKFNLPVEKTAKEYIQTLKKYDLYKKDRLIDGLAKFKSTFEQVYLDQVYYIDFYSIERFGKTKLGQFLLYAKQSQNKAYIKNLITYIKPQIEHAIKKFKIDGIGFVPPTVKREIQIMKELEKAIKPNHRLISITKIKTTITVPQKTLSKLNDRIENAKNTFVVNENGTFKNILLVDDAVGSGATLNEIAKKIRARKICKGKIIGLAIVGSFKGFDVISEV
;
A
#
# COMPACT_ATOMS: atom_id res chain seq x y z
N MET A 1 -40.59 -33.83 16.69
CA MET A 1 -40.89 -32.60 15.91
C MET A 1 -40.05 -32.64 14.63
N PRO A 2 -40.59 -32.26 13.46
CA PRO A 2 -39.82 -32.25 12.22
C PRO A 2 -38.68 -31.21 12.29
N GLU A 3 -37.47 -31.62 11.93
CA GLU A 3 -36.26 -30.77 11.92
C GLU A 3 -36.45 -29.56 11.00
N LYS A 4 -36.15 -28.35 11.50
CA LYS A 4 -36.37 -27.10 10.76
C LYS A 4 -35.35 -26.98 9.62
N THR A 5 -35.74 -26.36 8.51
CA THR A 5 -34.84 -26.14 7.36
C THR A 5 -33.55 -25.39 7.73
N GLU A 6 -33.61 -24.48 8.72
CA GLU A 6 -32.43 -23.77 9.26
C GLU A 6 -31.42 -24.76 9.87
N GLU A 7 -31.88 -25.76 10.62
CA GLU A 7 -31.05 -26.78 11.27
C GLU A 7 -30.41 -27.72 10.24
N LYS A 8 -31.17 -28.11 9.22
CA LYS A 8 -30.68 -28.92 8.09
C LYS A 8 -29.56 -28.23 7.31
N ILE A 9 -29.73 -26.93 7.02
CA ILE A 9 -28.70 -26.13 6.32
C ILE A 9 -27.43 -26.04 7.16
N ILE A 10 -27.54 -25.81 8.48
CA ILE A 10 -26.38 -25.80 9.38
C ILE A 10 -25.70 -27.17 9.39
N LYS A 11 -26.44 -28.27 9.50
CA LYS A 11 -25.86 -29.62 9.50
C LYS A 11 -25.11 -29.92 8.19
N TYR A 12 -25.67 -29.51 7.06
CA TYR A 12 -25.04 -29.66 5.75
C TYR A 12 -23.78 -28.81 5.61
N LEU A 13 -23.81 -27.56 6.08
CA LEU A 13 -22.65 -26.69 6.14
C LEU A 13 -21.53 -27.26 7.03
N ARG A 14 -21.86 -27.89 8.17
CA ARG A 14 -20.85 -28.57 9.01
C ARG A 14 -20.18 -29.72 8.28
N ALA A 15 -20.95 -30.50 7.54
CA ALA A 15 -20.44 -31.68 6.84
C ALA A 15 -19.60 -31.33 5.60
N LYS A 16 -19.94 -30.24 4.89
CA LYS A 16 -19.30 -29.85 3.63
C LYS A 16 -18.30 -28.70 3.76
N GLY A 17 -18.33 -27.96 4.87
CA GLY A 17 -17.46 -26.81 5.14
C GLY A 17 -17.90 -25.53 4.41
N GLN A 18 -17.80 -25.51 3.07
CA GLN A 18 -18.24 -24.37 2.24
C GLN A 18 -19.19 -24.84 1.14
N VAL A 19 -20.33 -24.17 1.01
CA VAL A 19 -21.34 -24.54 0.01
C VAL A 19 -21.91 -23.31 -0.69
N SER A 20 -22.22 -23.44 -1.98
CA SER A 20 -22.87 -22.38 -2.73
C SER A 20 -24.40 -22.38 -2.53
N GLY A 21 -25.05 -21.25 -2.83
CA GLY A 21 -26.52 -21.19 -2.84
C GLY A 21 -27.14 -22.19 -3.84
N LYS A 22 -26.43 -22.47 -4.94
CA LYS A 22 -26.84 -23.45 -5.94
C LYS A 22 -26.75 -24.88 -5.40
N GLU A 23 -25.67 -25.23 -4.72
CA GLU A 23 -25.54 -26.57 -4.09
C GLU A 23 -26.61 -26.80 -3.02
N LEU A 24 -26.97 -25.77 -2.25
CA LEU A 24 -28.08 -25.86 -1.30
C LEU A 24 -29.42 -26.07 -2.01
N PHE A 25 -29.62 -25.44 -3.16
CA PHE A 25 -30.83 -25.60 -3.99
C PHE A 25 -30.92 -27.02 -4.55
N ASP A 26 -29.82 -27.50 -5.14
CA ASP A 26 -29.73 -28.84 -5.71
C ASP A 26 -29.88 -29.93 -4.64
N HIS A 27 -29.48 -29.68 -3.38
CA HIS A 27 -29.52 -30.66 -2.30
C HIS A 27 -30.85 -30.72 -1.54
N PHE A 28 -31.50 -29.59 -1.29
CA PHE A 28 -32.67 -29.53 -0.41
C PHE A 28 -34.03 -29.53 -1.14
N GLU A 29 -34.04 -29.57 -2.48
CA GLU A 29 -35.24 -29.58 -3.34
C GLU A 29 -36.29 -28.50 -2.97
N ILE A 30 -35.84 -27.40 -2.36
CA ILE A 30 -36.66 -26.25 -2.00
C ILE A 30 -36.31 -25.06 -2.88
N SER A 31 -37.28 -24.18 -3.15
CA SER A 31 -37.05 -23.03 -4.03
C SER A 31 -35.83 -22.18 -3.62
N ASP A 32 -35.08 -21.67 -4.60
CA ASP A 32 -33.94 -20.76 -4.38
C ASP A 32 -34.32 -19.55 -3.50
N ARG A 33 -35.55 -19.04 -3.68
CA ARG A 33 -36.09 -17.95 -2.85
C ARG A 33 -36.22 -18.35 -1.37
N ALA A 34 -36.65 -19.58 -1.09
CA ALA A 34 -36.75 -20.09 0.28
C ALA A 34 -35.36 -20.26 0.91
N ILE A 35 -34.39 -20.80 0.17
CA ILE A 35 -33.01 -20.95 0.63
C ILE A 35 -32.38 -19.60 0.95
N ARG A 36 -32.49 -18.62 0.05
CA ARG A 36 -31.97 -17.26 0.28
C ARG A 36 -32.60 -16.61 1.51
N LYS A 37 -33.89 -16.85 1.77
CA LYS A 37 -34.57 -16.35 2.98
C LYS A 37 -33.98 -16.98 4.26
N GLN A 38 -33.71 -18.28 4.25
CA GLN A 38 -33.08 -18.95 5.41
C GLN A 38 -31.62 -18.53 5.59
N LEU A 39 -30.84 -18.44 4.51
CA LEU A 39 -29.46 -17.95 4.55
C LEU A 39 -29.37 -16.52 5.06
N LYS A 40 -30.30 -15.64 4.65
CA LYS A 40 -30.39 -14.27 5.17
C LYS A 40 -30.60 -14.26 6.69
N LYS A 41 -31.55 -15.06 7.19
CA LYS A 41 -31.77 -15.19 8.64
C LYS A 41 -30.56 -15.75 9.38
N LEU A 42 -29.91 -16.80 8.85
CA LEU A 42 -28.72 -17.39 9.46
C LEU A 42 -27.54 -16.41 9.48
N PHE A 43 -27.41 -15.59 8.45
CA PHE A 43 -26.41 -14.51 8.36
C PHE A 43 -26.72 -13.38 9.35
N GLU A 44 -27.98 -12.96 9.46
CA GLU A 44 -28.43 -11.96 10.45
C GLU A 44 -28.27 -12.44 11.90
N LYS A 45 -28.42 -13.75 12.14
CA LYS A 45 -28.13 -14.40 13.44
C LYS A 45 -26.64 -14.66 13.69
N GLU A 46 -25.76 -14.24 12.79
CA GLU A 46 -24.32 -14.49 12.82
C GLU A 46 -23.89 -15.97 12.91
N LEU A 47 -24.75 -16.91 12.51
CA LEU A 47 -24.43 -18.35 12.56
C LEU A 47 -23.57 -18.79 11.36
N ILE A 48 -23.62 -18.03 10.27
CA ILE A 48 -22.87 -18.29 9.04
C ILE A 48 -22.25 -17.00 8.52
N TYR A 49 -21.17 -17.12 7.75
CA TYR A 49 -20.58 -16.03 6.98
C TYR A 49 -20.56 -16.38 5.49
N LYS A 50 -20.51 -15.34 4.64
CA LYS A 50 -20.45 -15.48 3.19
C LYS A 50 -19.08 -15.09 2.65
N VAL A 51 -18.57 -15.86 1.70
CA VAL A 51 -17.31 -15.60 0.99
C VAL A 51 -17.59 -15.41 -0.50
N GLY A 52 -16.94 -14.41 -1.09
CA GLY A 52 -17.10 -14.08 -2.50
C GLY A 52 -18.17 -13.01 -2.78
N ARG A 53 -18.38 -12.73 -4.06
CA ARG A 53 -19.36 -11.75 -4.55
C ARG A 53 -20.21 -12.41 -5.65
N PRO A 54 -21.49 -12.01 -5.81
CA PRO A 54 -22.32 -12.53 -6.88
C PRO A 54 -21.59 -12.47 -8.24
N PRO A 55 -21.69 -13.53 -9.07
CA PRO A 55 -22.53 -14.72 -8.90
C PRO A 55 -21.91 -15.85 -8.05
N LYS A 56 -20.65 -15.75 -7.62
CA LYS A 56 -19.93 -16.81 -6.88
C LYS A 56 -19.88 -16.47 -5.39
N VAL A 57 -20.89 -16.93 -4.65
CA VAL A 57 -21.00 -16.75 -3.19
C VAL A 57 -21.10 -18.11 -2.53
N PHE A 58 -20.25 -18.33 -1.54
CA PHE A 58 -20.22 -19.52 -0.69
C PHE A 58 -20.59 -19.14 0.74
N TYR A 59 -21.19 -20.07 1.46
CA TYR A 59 -21.58 -19.93 2.86
C TYR A 59 -20.82 -20.96 3.70
N SER A 60 -20.42 -20.55 4.89
CA SER A 60 -19.71 -21.39 5.87
C SER A 60 -20.19 -21.05 7.28
N ILE A 61 -20.04 -21.99 8.20
CA ILE A 61 -20.41 -21.77 9.60
C ILE A 61 -19.42 -20.84 10.27
N LYS A 62 -19.95 -19.88 11.02
CA LYS A 62 -19.15 -19.07 11.93
C LYS A 62 -18.80 -19.98 13.11
N GLU A 63 -17.58 -20.48 13.16
CA GLU A 63 -17.10 -21.17 14.36
C GLU A 63 -17.15 -20.16 15.51
N SER A 64 -17.96 -20.48 16.54
CA SER A 64 -17.95 -19.75 17.79
C SER A 64 -16.66 -20.09 18.53
N ASN A 65 -15.54 -19.52 18.07
CA ASN A 65 -14.39 -19.38 18.95
C ASN A 65 -14.82 -18.40 20.05
N LYS A 66 -15.40 -18.95 21.12
CA LYS A 66 -15.33 -18.36 22.45
C LYS A 66 -13.87 -18.40 22.89
N GLU A 67 -13.01 -17.69 22.17
CA GLU A 67 -11.76 -17.25 22.75
C GLU A 67 -12.10 -15.96 23.47
N GLU A 68 -11.86 -15.98 24.78
CA GLU A 68 -12.02 -14.83 25.66
C GLU A 68 -11.49 -13.59 24.97
N GLU A 69 -12.37 -12.64 24.66
CA GLU A 69 -11.96 -11.25 24.53
C GLU A 69 -11.45 -10.84 25.90
N SER A 70 -10.18 -11.16 26.20
CA SER A 70 -9.45 -10.44 27.22
C SER A 70 -9.58 -8.97 26.80
N LYS A 71 -10.39 -8.20 27.53
CA LYS A 71 -10.47 -6.75 27.39
C LYS A 71 -9.10 -6.21 27.78
N ALA A 72 -8.14 -6.31 26.88
CA ALA A 72 -6.83 -5.70 27.03
C ALA A 72 -7.09 -4.20 27.19
N ILE A 73 -6.75 -3.68 28.36
CA ILE A 73 -6.96 -2.29 28.73
C ILE A 73 -5.81 -1.52 28.11
N ILE A 74 -6.05 -0.94 26.94
CA ILE A 74 -5.12 -0.03 26.30
C ILE A 74 -5.46 1.38 26.78
N GLU A 75 -4.45 2.11 27.24
CA GLU A 75 -4.62 3.53 27.59
C GLU A 75 -5.23 4.30 26.41
N LYS A 76 -6.27 5.10 26.66
CA LYS A 76 -7.07 5.78 25.63
C LYS A 76 -6.23 6.55 24.59
N GLY A 77 -5.17 7.24 25.04
CA GLY A 77 -4.27 7.97 24.12
C GLY A 77 -3.46 7.06 23.19
N ASN A 78 -3.11 5.84 23.62
CA ASN A 78 -2.44 4.87 22.76
C ASN A 78 -3.42 4.26 21.75
N GLU A 79 -4.68 4.07 22.16
CA GLU A 79 -5.75 3.57 21.28
C GLU A 79 -6.03 4.52 20.12
N GLU A 80 -6.11 5.83 20.36
CA GLU A 80 -6.31 6.86 19.33
C GLU A 80 -5.19 6.82 18.26
N ILE A 81 -3.93 6.74 18.71
CA ILE A 81 -2.78 6.65 17.79
C ILE A 81 -2.81 5.35 16.98
N ILE A 82 -3.13 4.22 17.62
CA ILE A 82 -3.22 2.93 16.92
C ILE A 82 -4.34 2.98 15.87
N ASN A 83 -5.51 3.53 16.22
CA ASN A 83 -6.63 3.71 15.31
C ASN A 83 -6.27 4.53 14.08
N GLU A 84 -5.45 5.56 14.23
CA GLU A 84 -5.00 6.37 13.12
C GLU A 84 -3.92 5.67 12.26
N LYS A 85 -2.93 5.04 12.91
CA LYS A 85 -1.66 4.64 12.28
C LYS A 85 -1.53 3.16 11.92
N PHE A 86 -2.38 2.30 12.47
CA PHE A 86 -2.29 0.85 12.24
C PHE A 86 -3.24 0.39 11.15
N LEU A 87 -2.73 -0.47 10.28
CA LEU A 87 -3.49 -1.12 9.23
C LEU A 87 -2.88 -2.48 8.93
N ILE A 88 -3.72 -3.48 8.78
CA ILE A 88 -3.33 -4.77 8.24
C ILE A 88 -4.36 -5.25 7.24
N ILE A 89 -3.88 -5.81 6.13
CA ILE A 89 -4.73 -6.62 5.25
C ILE A 89 -4.48 -8.09 5.62
N THR A 90 -5.55 -8.81 5.94
CA THR A 90 -5.48 -10.22 6.33
C THR A 90 -5.15 -11.09 5.12
N PRO A 91 -4.71 -12.36 5.33
CA PRO A 91 -4.53 -13.31 4.23
C PRO A 91 -5.80 -13.57 3.41
N SER A 92 -6.98 -13.35 3.98
CA SER A 92 -8.27 -13.44 3.26
C SER A 92 -8.61 -12.19 2.44
N GLY A 93 -7.76 -11.15 2.46
CA GLY A 93 -7.97 -9.89 1.75
C GLY A 93 -8.90 -8.92 2.48
N GLU A 94 -9.14 -9.12 3.77
CA GLU A 94 -9.93 -8.21 4.61
C GLU A 94 -9.04 -7.08 5.15
N GLU A 95 -9.54 -5.85 5.08
CA GLU A 95 -8.89 -4.69 5.65
C GLU A 95 -9.29 -4.54 7.12
N LYS A 96 -8.31 -4.60 8.03
CA LYS A 96 -8.51 -4.35 9.46
C LYS A 96 -7.68 -3.15 9.89
N GLU A 97 -8.37 -2.05 10.16
CA GLU A 97 -7.76 -0.81 10.63
C GLU A 97 -7.67 -0.79 12.16
N GLY A 98 -6.75 0.03 12.67
CA GLY A 98 -6.74 0.45 14.05
C GLY A 98 -6.60 -0.67 15.07
N ILE A 99 -7.33 -0.55 16.18
CA ILE A 99 -7.23 -1.47 17.31
C ILE A 99 -7.65 -2.89 16.96
N GLU A 100 -8.62 -3.03 16.05
CA GLU A 100 -9.07 -4.34 15.57
C GLU A 100 -7.95 -5.03 14.79
N GLY A 101 -7.34 -4.31 13.84
CA GLY A 101 -6.18 -4.80 13.09
C GLY A 101 -4.99 -5.12 14.00
N PHE A 102 -4.75 -4.28 15.01
CA PHE A 102 -3.67 -4.44 15.95
C PHE A 102 -3.83 -5.69 16.83
N LYS A 103 -5.04 -5.91 17.37
CA LYS A 103 -5.38 -7.13 18.14
C LYS A 103 -5.25 -8.37 17.28
N TYR A 104 -5.74 -8.33 16.04
CA TYR A 104 -5.56 -9.41 15.07
C TYR A 104 -4.09 -9.74 14.84
N TRP A 105 -3.25 -8.72 14.64
CA TRP A 105 -1.81 -8.90 14.45
C TRP A 105 -1.15 -9.50 15.71
N CYS A 106 -1.44 -8.97 16.90
CA CYS A 106 -0.91 -9.51 18.15
C CYS A 106 -1.27 -10.98 18.35
N LYS A 107 -2.54 -11.34 18.11
CA LYS A 107 -3.02 -12.73 18.17
C LYS A 107 -2.27 -13.63 17.18
N LYS A 108 -2.10 -13.17 15.93
CA LYS A 108 -1.37 -13.93 14.90
C LYS A 108 0.08 -14.24 15.29
N PHE A 109 0.72 -13.36 16.05
CA PHE A 109 2.11 -13.53 16.50
C PHE A 109 2.24 -14.00 17.96
N ASN A 110 1.12 -14.37 18.60
CA ASN A 110 1.07 -14.78 20.01
C ASN A 110 1.72 -13.75 20.96
N LEU A 111 1.39 -12.47 20.77
CA LEU A 111 1.96 -11.34 21.52
C LEU A 111 0.94 -10.72 22.50
N PRO A 112 1.38 -10.29 23.70
CA PRO A 112 0.51 -9.60 24.66
C PRO A 112 0.14 -8.20 24.16
N VAL A 113 -1.16 -7.94 23.99
CA VAL A 113 -1.68 -6.72 23.34
C VAL A 113 -1.22 -5.43 24.03
N GLU A 114 -1.35 -5.34 25.37
CA GLU A 114 -1.05 -4.10 26.10
C GLU A 114 0.44 -3.72 26.04
N LYS A 115 1.33 -4.68 26.31
CA LYS A 115 2.78 -4.48 26.23
C LYS A 115 3.19 -4.12 24.79
N THR A 116 2.64 -4.83 23.82
CA THR A 116 2.94 -4.63 22.40
C THR A 116 2.45 -3.26 21.91
N ALA A 117 1.31 -2.78 22.41
CA ALA A 117 0.81 -1.44 22.13
C ALA A 117 1.78 -0.36 22.62
N LYS A 118 2.29 -0.48 23.85
CA LYS A 118 3.29 0.46 24.39
C LYS A 118 4.57 0.48 23.54
N GLU A 119 5.07 -0.70 23.16
CA GLU A 119 6.24 -0.83 22.28
C GLU A 119 6.00 -0.25 20.88
N TYR A 120 4.79 -0.44 20.32
CA TYR A 120 4.40 0.13 19.03
C TYR A 120 4.42 1.66 19.07
N ILE A 121 3.82 2.27 20.09
CA ILE A 121 3.81 3.73 20.25
C ILE A 121 5.22 4.29 20.45
N GLN A 122 6.05 3.64 21.27
CA GLN A 122 7.45 4.02 21.43
C GLN A 122 8.23 3.95 20.11
N THR A 123 7.97 2.90 19.33
CA THR A 123 8.55 2.74 18.00
C THR A 123 8.10 3.88 17.09
N LEU A 124 6.79 4.16 16.98
CA LEU A 124 6.28 5.29 16.18
C LEU A 124 6.93 6.62 16.57
N LYS A 125 7.03 6.92 17.87
CA LYS A 125 7.71 8.13 18.37
C LYS A 125 9.15 8.24 17.90
N LYS A 126 9.91 7.14 17.92
CA LYS A 126 11.29 7.08 17.40
C LYS A 126 11.34 7.44 15.90
N TYR A 127 10.39 6.97 15.11
CA TYR A 127 10.34 7.24 13.67
C TYR A 127 9.82 8.64 13.33
N ASP A 128 8.88 9.17 14.13
CA ASP A 128 8.32 10.51 13.95
C ASP A 128 9.38 11.61 14.12
N LEU A 129 10.46 11.36 14.87
CA LEU A 129 11.61 12.28 14.96
C LEU A 129 12.27 12.59 13.61
N TYR A 130 12.18 11.65 12.66
CA TYR A 130 12.71 11.84 11.31
C TYR A 130 11.75 12.64 10.41
N LYS A 131 10.49 12.80 10.82
CA LYS A 131 9.46 13.48 10.05
C LYS A 131 9.40 14.95 10.44
N LYS A 132 10.05 15.79 9.65
CA LYS A 132 10.04 17.25 9.82
C LYS A 132 9.15 17.87 8.77
N ASP A 133 8.16 18.64 9.23
CA ASP A 133 7.21 19.32 8.35
C ASP A 133 6.55 18.33 7.35
N ARG A 134 6.05 17.22 7.91
CA ARG A 134 5.35 16.12 7.21
C ARG A 134 6.20 15.28 6.25
N LEU A 135 7.50 15.55 6.13
CA LEU A 135 8.40 14.85 5.23
C LEU A 135 9.60 14.26 5.98
N ILE A 136 10.11 13.14 5.50
CA ILE A 136 11.32 12.49 6.01
C ILE A 136 12.47 12.82 5.06
N ASP A 137 13.60 13.30 5.58
CA ASP A 137 14.80 13.56 4.78
C ASP A 137 15.51 12.24 4.41
N GLY A 138 15.65 11.99 3.10
CA GLY A 138 16.32 10.83 2.53
C GLY A 138 17.68 11.15 1.88
N LEU A 139 18.14 12.41 1.90
CA LEU A 139 19.33 12.84 1.15
C LEU A 139 20.61 12.19 1.70
N ALA A 140 20.72 12.04 3.01
CA ALA A 140 21.87 11.38 3.65
C ALA A 140 22.10 9.97 3.09
N LYS A 141 21.01 9.23 2.84
CA LYS A 141 21.05 7.88 2.26
C LYS A 141 21.53 7.89 0.82
N PHE A 142 21.14 8.88 0.02
CA PHE A 142 21.64 9.01 -1.36
C PHE A 142 23.13 9.26 -1.37
N LYS A 143 23.63 10.16 -0.51
CA LYS A 143 25.07 10.47 -0.40
C LYS A 143 25.91 9.28 0.07
N SER A 144 25.36 8.39 0.89
CA SER A 144 26.06 7.16 1.29
C SER A 144 25.97 6.04 0.25
N THR A 145 25.02 6.13 -0.70
CA THR A 145 24.77 5.07 -1.70
C THR A 145 25.47 5.34 -3.02
N PHE A 146 25.58 6.61 -3.44
CA PHE A 146 26.12 6.99 -4.74
C PHE A 146 27.34 7.88 -4.58
N GLU A 147 28.37 7.65 -5.39
CA GLU A 147 29.52 8.54 -5.51
C GLU A 147 29.11 9.96 -5.92
N GLN A 148 28.14 10.05 -6.84
CA GLN A 148 27.58 11.32 -7.29
C GLN A 148 26.05 11.32 -7.19
N VAL A 149 25.54 12.32 -6.47
CA VAL A 149 24.11 12.58 -6.31
C VAL A 149 23.73 13.81 -7.14
N TYR A 150 22.75 13.66 -8.02
CA TYR A 150 22.27 14.72 -8.92
C TYR A 150 20.99 15.41 -8.43
N LEU A 151 20.41 14.90 -7.33
CA LEU A 151 19.28 15.48 -6.61
C LEU A 151 19.79 16.45 -5.55
N ASP A 152 19.17 17.61 -5.43
CA ASP A 152 19.53 18.59 -4.39
C ASP A 152 18.94 18.19 -3.03
N GLN A 153 17.74 17.59 -3.05
CA GLN A 153 17.03 17.13 -1.86
C GLN A 153 16.22 15.87 -2.20
N VAL A 154 16.03 15.00 -1.20
CA VAL A 154 15.21 13.80 -1.33
C VAL A 154 14.34 13.65 -0.10
N TYR A 155 13.05 13.41 -0.31
CA TYR A 155 12.09 13.25 0.77
C TYR A 155 11.22 12.00 0.60
N TYR A 156 10.71 11.50 1.72
CA TYR A 156 9.68 10.46 1.78
C TYR A 156 8.44 10.99 2.51
N ILE A 157 7.24 10.59 2.08
CA ILE A 157 6.00 10.89 2.83
C ILE A 157 5.93 10.02 4.09
N ASP A 158 6.33 8.76 4.00
CA ASP A 158 6.40 7.84 5.13
C ASP A 158 7.50 6.79 4.96
N PHE A 159 7.77 6.02 6.01
CA PHE A 159 8.56 4.81 5.88
C PHE A 159 7.73 3.68 5.27
N TYR A 160 8.35 2.79 4.50
CA TYR A 160 7.68 1.60 3.97
C TYR A 160 7.39 0.59 5.08
N SER A 161 8.37 0.40 5.96
CA SER A 161 8.33 -0.49 7.11
C SER A 161 9.05 0.12 8.30
N ILE A 162 8.60 -0.27 9.49
CA ILE A 162 9.21 0.00 10.78
C ILE A 162 9.53 -1.34 11.43
N GLU A 163 10.67 -1.42 12.13
CA GLU A 163 11.30 -2.63 12.67
C GLU A 163 10.35 -3.81 12.98
N ARG A 164 9.98 -4.01 14.25
CA ARG A 164 9.26 -5.19 14.73
C ARG A 164 7.84 -5.33 14.17
N PHE A 165 7.26 -4.23 13.67
CA PHE A 165 5.84 -4.16 13.30
C PHE A 165 5.59 -4.27 11.79
N GLY A 166 6.65 -4.33 10.98
CA GLY A 166 6.54 -4.51 9.55
C GLY A 166 6.08 -3.24 8.84
N LYS A 167 5.19 -3.38 7.85
CA LYS A 167 4.79 -2.26 6.98
C LYS A 167 3.96 -1.21 7.74
N THR A 168 4.20 0.07 7.48
CA THR A 168 3.34 1.14 8.01
C THR A 168 1.98 1.12 7.32
N LYS A 169 1.01 1.90 7.82
CA LYS A 169 -0.29 2.07 7.14
C LYS A 169 -0.12 2.51 5.68
N LEU A 170 0.75 3.49 5.42
CA LEU A 170 1.02 3.90 4.04
C LEU A 170 1.75 2.82 3.23
N GLY A 171 2.68 2.09 3.85
CA GLY A 171 3.34 0.94 3.24
C GLY A 171 2.35 -0.17 2.82
N GLN A 172 1.37 -0.49 3.66
CA GLN A 172 0.30 -1.44 3.37
C GLN A 172 -0.63 -0.93 2.26
N PHE A 173 -1.10 0.31 2.36
CA PHE A 173 -1.92 0.94 1.30
C PHE A 173 -1.21 0.89 -0.05
N LEU A 174 0.07 1.25 -0.09
CA LEU A 174 0.84 1.24 -1.34
C LEU A 174 0.99 -0.19 -1.90
N LEU A 175 1.35 -1.17 -1.06
CA LEU A 175 1.49 -2.58 -1.47
C LEU A 175 0.20 -3.09 -2.13
N TYR A 176 -0.92 -2.98 -1.44
CA TYR A 176 -2.18 -3.54 -1.91
C TYR A 176 -2.79 -2.72 -3.05
N ALA A 177 -2.52 -1.41 -3.13
CA ALA A 177 -2.88 -0.61 -4.30
C ALA A 177 -2.14 -1.09 -5.56
N LYS A 178 -0.89 -1.55 -5.42
CA LYS A 178 -0.11 -2.11 -6.55
C LYS A 178 -0.59 -3.50 -6.94
N GLN A 179 -0.93 -4.34 -5.97
CA GLN A 179 -1.30 -5.74 -6.22
C GLN A 179 -2.75 -5.90 -6.68
N SER A 180 -3.70 -5.24 -6.01
CA SER A 180 -5.13 -5.44 -6.28
C SER A 180 -5.61 -4.81 -7.59
N GLN A 181 -4.89 -3.81 -8.10
CA GLN A 181 -5.32 -2.97 -9.23
C GLN A 181 -6.73 -2.38 -9.04
N ASN A 182 -7.22 -2.27 -7.79
CA ASN A 182 -8.54 -1.76 -7.50
C ASN A 182 -8.56 -0.22 -7.62
N LYS A 183 -9.26 0.31 -8.62
CA LYS A 183 -9.34 1.76 -8.87
C LYS A 183 -9.82 2.56 -7.66
N ALA A 184 -10.81 2.06 -6.92
CA ALA A 184 -11.33 2.76 -5.74
C ALA A 184 -10.26 2.85 -4.64
N TYR A 185 -9.54 1.76 -4.42
CA TYR A 185 -8.45 1.71 -3.44
C TYR A 185 -7.28 2.62 -3.83
N ILE A 186 -6.91 2.64 -5.12
CA ILE A 186 -5.91 3.57 -5.65
C ILE A 186 -6.35 5.02 -5.48
N LYS A 187 -7.63 5.34 -5.71
CA LYS A 187 -8.18 6.68 -5.49
C LYS A 187 -8.11 7.09 -4.01
N ASN A 188 -8.38 6.17 -3.09
CA ASN A 188 -8.24 6.43 -1.65
C ASN A 188 -6.78 6.73 -1.28
N LEU A 189 -5.82 5.95 -1.79
CA LEU A 189 -4.39 6.23 -1.62
C LEU A 189 -4.02 7.61 -2.18
N ILE A 190 -4.47 7.96 -3.38
CA ILE A 190 -4.19 9.26 -4.00
C ILE A 190 -4.74 10.41 -3.15
N THR A 191 -5.98 10.30 -2.66
CA THR A 191 -6.57 11.29 -1.75
C THR A 191 -5.74 11.43 -0.48
N TYR A 192 -5.19 10.33 0.05
CA TYR A 192 -4.36 10.35 1.25
C TYR A 192 -2.99 11.02 1.04
N ILE A 193 -2.34 10.88 -0.13
CA ILE A 193 -0.98 11.39 -0.38
C ILE A 193 -0.93 12.75 -1.08
N LYS A 194 -2.02 13.13 -1.77
CA LYS A 194 -2.09 14.36 -2.56
C LYS A 194 -1.78 15.62 -1.73
N PRO A 195 -2.31 15.82 -0.51
CA PRO A 195 -2.01 17.00 0.29
C PRO A 195 -0.51 17.16 0.62
N GLN A 196 0.22 16.06 0.80
CA GLN A 196 1.64 16.07 1.11
C GLN A 196 2.47 16.41 -0.12
N ILE A 197 2.04 15.97 -1.30
CA ILE A 197 2.67 16.35 -2.57
C ILE A 197 2.44 17.83 -2.85
N GLU A 198 1.20 18.33 -2.66
CA GLU A 198 0.88 19.75 -2.80
C GLU A 198 1.65 20.62 -1.80
N HIS A 199 1.81 20.15 -0.56
CA HIS A 199 2.68 20.79 0.43
C HIS A 199 4.13 20.89 -0.06
N ALA A 200 4.69 19.80 -0.60
CA ALA A 200 6.05 19.81 -1.16
C ALA A 200 6.18 20.78 -2.34
N ILE A 201 5.19 20.81 -3.24
CA ILE A 201 5.14 21.74 -4.38
C ILE A 201 5.22 23.18 -3.90
N LYS A 202 4.39 23.55 -2.92
CA LYS A 202 4.36 24.91 -2.36
C LYS A 202 5.65 25.24 -1.62
N LYS A 203 6.10 24.36 -0.73
CA LYS A 203 7.30 24.53 0.11
C LYS A 203 8.55 24.79 -0.74
N PHE A 204 8.74 24.01 -1.79
CA PHE A 204 9.94 24.09 -2.63
C PHE A 204 9.78 24.99 -3.87
N LYS A 205 8.64 25.68 -4.00
CA LYS A 205 8.33 26.56 -5.15
C LYS A 205 8.55 25.83 -6.47
N ILE A 206 7.93 24.67 -6.61
CA ILE A 206 8.06 23.79 -7.77
C ILE A 206 7.26 24.36 -8.95
N ASP A 207 7.86 24.40 -10.14
CA ASP A 207 7.21 24.79 -11.39
C ASP A 207 7.20 23.68 -12.45
N GLY A 208 7.84 22.53 -12.19
CA GLY A 208 7.77 21.32 -13.01
C GLY A 208 7.68 20.04 -12.19
N ILE A 209 6.81 19.12 -12.59
CA ILE A 209 6.63 17.83 -11.89
C ILE A 209 6.89 16.68 -12.85
N GLY A 210 7.76 15.75 -12.48
CA GLY A 210 7.99 14.52 -13.23
C GLY A 210 7.55 13.30 -12.42
N PHE A 211 6.63 12.50 -12.96
CA PHE A 211 6.26 11.22 -12.36
C PHE A 211 7.14 10.12 -12.93
N VAL A 212 7.73 9.30 -12.07
CA VAL A 212 8.55 8.17 -12.50
C VAL A 212 7.65 7.11 -13.16
N PRO A 213 7.92 6.72 -14.42
CA PRO A 213 7.11 5.74 -15.09
C PRO A 213 7.19 4.36 -14.41
N PRO A 214 6.08 3.60 -14.39
CA PRO A 214 6.04 2.30 -13.75
C PRO A 214 6.96 1.30 -14.46
N THR A 215 7.57 0.42 -13.68
CA THR A 215 8.51 -0.61 -14.18
C THR A 215 7.83 -1.93 -14.55
N VAL A 216 6.66 -2.23 -13.98
CA VAL A 216 5.95 -3.50 -14.17
C VAL A 216 4.65 -3.25 -14.94
N LYS A 217 4.34 -4.10 -15.93
CA LYS A 217 3.09 -4.03 -16.69
C LYS A 217 1.92 -4.35 -15.77
N ARG A 218 1.01 -3.39 -15.62
CA ARG A 218 -0.26 -3.46 -14.90
C ARG A 218 -1.29 -2.64 -15.68
N GLU A 219 -2.56 -3.02 -15.63
CA GLU A 219 -3.64 -2.32 -16.32
C GLU A 219 -3.85 -0.93 -15.73
N ILE A 220 -3.80 -0.83 -14.39
CA ILE A 220 -3.95 0.44 -13.66
C ILE A 220 -2.65 0.72 -12.89
N GLN A 221 -2.10 1.91 -13.11
CA GLN A 221 -0.81 2.32 -12.58
C GLN A 221 -0.97 3.52 -11.65
N ILE A 222 -0.54 3.37 -10.40
CA ILE A 222 -0.67 4.41 -9.36
C ILE A 222 -0.09 5.74 -9.83
N MET A 223 1.12 5.72 -10.40
CA MET A 223 1.79 6.95 -10.87
C MET A 223 1.00 7.65 -11.99
N LYS A 224 0.33 6.91 -12.88
CA LYS A 224 -0.50 7.52 -13.93
C LYS A 224 -1.79 8.12 -13.38
N GLU A 225 -2.42 7.46 -12.42
CA GLU A 225 -3.62 7.99 -11.77
C GLU A 225 -3.29 9.21 -10.89
N LEU A 226 -2.12 9.20 -10.23
CA LEU A 226 -1.60 10.33 -9.48
C LEU A 226 -1.25 11.50 -10.40
N GLU A 227 -0.61 11.23 -11.54
CA GLU A 227 -0.34 12.22 -12.58
C GLU A 227 -1.64 12.89 -13.04
N LYS A 228 -2.68 12.12 -13.37
CA LYS A 228 -3.99 12.68 -13.76
C LYS A 228 -4.62 13.56 -12.68
N ALA A 229 -4.46 13.20 -11.41
CA ALA A 229 -5.02 13.95 -10.29
C ALA A 229 -4.29 15.28 -10.01
N ILE A 230 -3.05 15.43 -10.46
CA ILE A 230 -2.17 16.60 -10.24
C ILE A 230 -2.04 17.47 -11.50
N LYS A 231 -2.06 16.85 -12.71
CA LYS A 231 -1.87 17.49 -14.02
C LYS A 231 -2.65 18.78 -14.24
N PRO A 232 -3.93 18.92 -13.83
CA PRO A 232 -4.70 20.14 -14.11
C PRO A 232 -4.07 21.43 -13.57
N ASN A 233 -3.21 21.34 -12.55
CA ASN A 233 -2.68 22.49 -11.84
C ASN A 233 -1.19 22.76 -12.10
N HIS A 234 -0.49 21.88 -12.82
CA HIS A 234 0.98 21.92 -12.89
C HIS A 234 1.54 21.48 -14.24
N ARG A 235 2.66 22.10 -14.64
CA ARG A 235 3.44 21.67 -15.81
C ARG A 235 4.14 20.35 -15.49
N LEU A 236 4.01 19.39 -16.41
CA LEU A 236 4.61 18.07 -16.28
C LEU A 236 5.85 17.93 -17.13
N ILE A 237 6.85 17.21 -16.60
CA ILE A 237 8.05 16.81 -17.33
C ILE A 237 7.78 15.46 -17.97
N SER A 238 8.02 15.37 -19.27
CA SER A 238 7.87 14.12 -20.00
C SER A 238 9.01 13.15 -19.68
N ILE A 239 8.70 12.12 -18.89
CA ILE A 239 9.60 11.01 -18.57
C ILE A 239 8.96 9.74 -19.12
N THR A 240 9.69 9.01 -19.96
CA THR A 240 9.22 7.78 -20.58
C THR A 240 10.17 6.62 -20.28
N LYS A 241 9.61 5.44 -20.00
CA LYS A 241 10.40 4.22 -19.93
C LYS A 241 10.39 3.52 -21.29
N ILE A 242 11.56 3.36 -21.90
CA ILE A 242 11.72 2.63 -23.17
C ILE A 242 11.79 1.12 -22.90
N LYS A 243 11.23 0.34 -23.83
CA LYS A 243 11.28 -1.12 -23.80
C LYS A 243 12.51 -1.60 -24.55
N THR A 244 13.35 -2.38 -23.89
CA THR A 244 14.38 -3.20 -24.52
C THR A 244 13.75 -4.47 -25.09
N THR A 245 14.47 -5.18 -25.98
CA THR A 245 14.05 -6.47 -26.56
C THR A 245 13.62 -7.48 -25.50
N ILE A 246 14.34 -7.53 -24.37
CA ILE A 246 13.95 -8.27 -23.17
C ILE A 246 13.66 -7.27 -22.05
N THR A 247 12.44 -7.29 -21.51
CA THR A 247 12.06 -6.41 -20.40
C THR A 247 12.53 -7.00 -19.08
N VAL A 248 13.55 -6.41 -18.47
CA VAL A 248 14.02 -6.78 -17.12
C VAL A 248 13.41 -5.83 -16.08
N PRO A 249 12.57 -6.30 -15.15
CA PRO A 249 12.07 -5.47 -14.07
C PRO A 249 13.22 -5.07 -13.14
N GLN A 250 13.41 -3.78 -12.90
CA GLN A 250 14.49 -3.28 -12.06
C GLN A 250 14.46 -3.85 -10.62
N LYS A 251 13.28 -4.22 -10.13
CA LYS A 251 13.08 -4.80 -8.79
C LYS A 251 13.66 -6.21 -8.65
N THR A 252 13.86 -6.96 -9.74
CA THR A 252 14.47 -8.29 -9.68
C THR A 252 16.00 -8.24 -9.62
N LEU A 253 16.61 -7.08 -9.86
CA LEU A 253 18.06 -6.88 -9.77
C LEU A 253 18.46 -6.69 -8.32
N SER A 254 19.41 -7.48 -7.81
CA SER A 254 19.89 -7.38 -6.43
C SER A 254 21.02 -6.36 -6.26
N LYS A 255 21.89 -6.19 -7.26
CA LYS A 255 23.06 -5.30 -7.20
C LYS A 255 22.70 -3.86 -7.59
N LEU A 256 23.34 -2.89 -6.91
CA LEU A 256 23.15 -1.46 -7.16
C LEU A 256 23.58 -1.06 -8.57
N ASN A 257 24.75 -1.54 -9.03
CA ASN A 257 25.29 -1.21 -10.34
C ASN A 257 24.35 -1.65 -11.47
N ASP A 258 23.83 -2.87 -11.41
CA ASP A 258 22.85 -3.38 -12.37
C ASP A 258 21.58 -2.50 -12.39
N ARG A 259 21.13 -2.01 -11.23
CA ARG A 259 19.98 -1.10 -11.13
C ARG A 259 20.25 0.28 -11.73
N ILE A 260 21.47 0.80 -11.57
CA ILE A 260 21.92 2.06 -12.19
C ILE A 260 21.99 1.90 -13.70
N GLU A 261 22.60 0.83 -14.20
CA GLU A 261 22.68 0.53 -15.63
C GLU A 261 21.29 0.37 -16.25
N ASN A 262 20.41 -0.38 -15.60
CA ASN A 262 19.02 -0.53 -16.05
C ASN A 262 18.31 0.83 -16.12
N ALA A 263 18.46 1.68 -15.09
CA ALA A 263 17.83 3.00 -15.08
C ALA A 263 18.40 3.91 -16.18
N LYS A 264 19.73 3.90 -16.35
CA LYS A 264 20.46 4.63 -17.38
C LYS A 264 19.97 4.25 -18.79
N ASN A 265 19.71 2.97 -19.04
CA ASN A 265 19.33 2.50 -20.37
C ASN A 265 17.82 2.54 -20.63
N THR A 266 16.97 2.54 -19.60
CA THR A 266 15.52 2.40 -19.79
C THR A 266 14.70 3.66 -19.55
N PHE A 267 15.18 4.69 -18.84
CA PHE A 267 14.43 5.93 -18.64
C PHE A 267 14.91 7.05 -19.55
N VAL A 268 14.01 7.70 -20.28
CA VAL A 268 14.31 8.83 -21.16
C VAL A 268 13.52 10.05 -20.70
N VAL A 269 14.20 11.19 -20.59
CA VAL A 269 13.57 12.48 -20.29
C VAL A 269 13.40 13.22 -21.61
N ASN A 270 12.18 13.26 -22.14
CA ASN A 270 11.88 13.84 -23.46
C ASN A 270 11.19 15.20 -23.31
N GLU A 271 11.93 16.17 -22.77
CA GLU A 271 11.42 17.49 -22.43
C GLU A 271 12.25 18.57 -23.14
N ASN A 272 11.55 19.52 -23.76
CA ASN A 272 12.16 20.64 -24.51
C ASN A 272 12.09 21.95 -23.71
N GLY A 273 11.19 22.05 -22.74
CA GLY A 273 11.05 23.20 -21.87
C GLY A 273 12.14 23.30 -20.80
N THR A 274 12.24 24.47 -20.20
CA THR A 274 13.03 24.68 -18.98
C THR A 274 12.14 24.97 -17.78
N PHE A 275 12.63 24.59 -16.60
CA PHE A 275 11.97 24.74 -15.31
C PHE A 275 12.95 25.33 -14.31
N LYS A 276 12.43 26.06 -13.33
CA LYS A 276 13.20 26.59 -12.21
C LYS A 276 13.48 25.49 -11.19
N ASN A 277 12.45 24.95 -10.55
CA ASN A 277 12.53 23.86 -9.59
C ASN A 277 11.65 22.69 -10.00
N ILE A 278 12.23 21.49 -9.97
CA ILE A 278 11.58 20.27 -10.41
C ILE A 278 11.31 19.36 -9.20
N LEU A 279 10.12 18.77 -9.15
CA LEU A 279 9.78 17.68 -8.25
C LEU A 279 9.67 16.37 -9.03
N LEU A 280 10.50 15.38 -8.68
CA LEU A 280 10.41 14.02 -9.19
C LEU A 280 9.65 13.16 -8.18
N VAL A 281 8.54 12.56 -8.60
CA VAL A 281 7.67 11.75 -7.74
C VAL A 281 7.77 10.27 -8.12
N ASP A 282 8.12 9.43 -7.14
CA ASP A 282 8.22 7.97 -7.29
C ASP A 282 7.32 7.23 -6.30
N ASP A 283 7.00 5.98 -6.58
CA ASP A 283 6.14 5.16 -5.73
C ASP A 283 6.87 4.73 -4.44
N ALA A 284 8.09 4.24 -4.55
CA ALA A 284 8.87 3.74 -3.42
C ALA A 284 10.37 3.83 -3.72
N VAL A 285 11.13 4.38 -2.77
CA VAL A 285 12.58 4.45 -2.88
C VAL A 285 13.22 3.30 -2.10
N GLY A 286 13.61 2.27 -2.88
CA GLY A 286 14.64 1.31 -2.52
C GLY A 286 16.01 1.97 -2.72
N SER A 287 16.76 1.55 -3.75
CA SER A 287 18.12 2.05 -4.05
C SER A 287 18.21 3.54 -4.39
N GLY A 288 17.13 4.14 -4.89
CA GLY A 288 17.15 5.52 -5.40
C GLY A 288 17.79 5.69 -6.79
N ALA A 289 18.23 4.58 -7.42
CA ALA A 289 18.94 4.62 -8.71
C ALA A 289 18.11 5.30 -9.81
N THR A 290 16.81 5.02 -9.86
CA THR A 290 15.90 5.61 -10.84
C THR A 290 15.79 7.13 -10.71
N LEU A 291 15.55 7.63 -9.51
CA LEU A 291 15.48 9.07 -9.25
C LEU A 291 16.81 9.76 -9.56
N ASN A 292 17.94 9.18 -9.14
CA ASN A 292 19.26 9.77 -9.37
C ASN A 292 19.62 9.83 -10.87
N GLU A 293 19.33 8.77 -11.63
CA GLU A 293 19.57 8.74 -13.08
C GLU A 293 18.65 9.68 -13.86
N ILE A 294 17.38 9.79 -13.47
CA ILE A 294 16.47 10.78 -14.08
C ILE A 294 16.98 12.20 -13.80
N ALA A 295 17.38 12.51 -12.56
CA ALA A 295 17.94 13.81 -12.20
C ALA A 295 19.23 14.11 -12.97
N LYS A 296 20.12 13.13 -13.14
CA LYS A 296 21.33 13.24 -13.96
C LYS A 296 20.99 13.68 -15.40
N LYS A 297 20.00 13.04 -16.02
CA LYS A 297 19.58 13.36 -17.39
C LYS A 297 18.95 14.75 -17.50
N ILE A 298 18.17 15.17 -16.52
CA ILE A 298 17.61 16.52 -16.43
C ILE A 298 18.73 17.57 -16.35
N ARG A 299 19.74 17.34 -15.50
CA ARG A 299 20.91 18.22 -15.37
C ARG A 299 21.71 18.29 -16.66
N ALA A 300 22.03 17.14 -17.26
CA ALA A 300 22.82 17.06 -18.49
C ALA A 300 22.17 17.81 -19.66
N ARG A 301 20.84 17.77 -19.76
CA ARG A 301 20.05 18.48 -20.78
C ARG A 301 19.71 19.93 -20.43
N LYS A 302 20.18 20.43 -19.27
CA LYS A 302 19.89 21.79 -18.78
C LYS A 302 18.39 22.11 -18.68
N ILE A 303 17.55 21.11 -18.44
CA ILE A 303 16.09 21.25 -18.29
C ILE A 303 15.75 21.99 -16.98
N CYS A 304 16.58 21.83 -15.94
CA CYS A 304 16.40 22.50 -14.64
C CYS A 304 17.47 23.56 -14.40
N LYS A 305 17.05 24.79 -14.07
CA LYS A 305 17.95 25.91 -13.72
C LYS A 305 18.23 26.03 -12.23
N GLY A 306 17.32 25.56 -11.38
CA GLY A 306 17.38 25.64 -9.92
C GLY A 306 17.55 24.26 -9.31
N LYS A 307 16.60 23.86 -8.44
CA LYS A 307 16.68 22.63 -7.65
C LYS A 307 15.89 21.48 -8.26
N ILE A 308 16.42 20.26 -8.17
CA ILE A 308 15.72 19.00 -8.44
C ILE A 308 15.50 18.29 -7.10
N ILE A 309 14.24 18.15 -6.71
CA ILE A 309 13.81 17.52 -5.47
C ILE A 309 13.19 16.17 -5.81
N GLY A 310 13.66 15.11 -5.15
CA GLY A 310 13.01 13.79 -5.19
C GLY A 310 11.99 13.65 -4.07
N LEU A 311 10.82 13.08 -4.37
CA LEU A 311 9.79 12.72 -3.41
C LEU A 311 9.31 11.29 -3.68
N ALA A 312 9.33 10.44 -2.67
CA ALA A 312 8.71 9.11 -2.75
C ALA A 312 7.52 9.01 -1.79
N ILE A 313 6.51 8.21 -2.16
CA ILE A 313 5.41 7.92 -1.25
C ILE A 313 5.96 7.20 -0.01
N VAL A 314 6.83 6.22 -0.21
CA VAL A 314 7.51 5.51 0.88
C VAL A 314 9.01 5.39 0.65
N GLY A 315 9.77 5.44 1.74
CA GLY A 315 11.21 5.19 1.75
C GLY A 315 11.61 4.11 2.76
N SER A 316 12.78 3.52 2.57
CA SER A 316 13.32 2.51 3.48
C SER A 316 14.16 3.13 4.60
N PHE A 317 13.88 2.77 5.86
CA PHE A 317 14.63 3.26 7.03
C PHE A 317 16.02 2.64 7.16
N LYS A 318 16.13 1.30 7.10
CA LYS A 318 17.41 0.58 7.12
C LYS A 318 17.94 0.37 5.69
N GLY A 319 19.23 0.04 5.56
CA GLY A 319 19.85 -0.36 4.30
C GLY A 319 18.92 -1.31 3.55
N PHE A 320 18.76 -1.09 2.24
CA PHE A 320 17.67 -1.59 1.40
C PHE A 320 17.04 -2.92 1.88
N ASP A 321 15.92 -2.85 2.61
CA ASP A 321 14.89 -3.85 2.40
C ASP A 321 14.55 -3.69 0.92
N VAL A 322 15.03 -4.63 0.09
CA VAL A 322 14.60 -4.69 -1.29
C VAL A 322 13.08 -4.80 -1.20
N ILE A 323 12.38 -3.74 -1.63
CA ILE A 323 10.93 -3.75 -1.77
C ILE A 323 10.63 -4.70 -2.94
N SER A 324 10.77 -6.00 -2.67
CA SER A 324 10.52 -7.12 -3.56
C SER A 324 9.02 -7.38 -3.57
N GLU A 325 8.30 -6.43 -4.16
CA GLU A 325 6.91 -6.62 -4.52
C GLU A 325 6.91 -7.01 -6.00
N VAL A 326 6.84 -8.33 -6.25
CA VAL A 326 6.51 -8.87 -7.58
C VAL A 326 5.03 -8.60 -7.85
#